data_AF-A0A2E6M1T2-F1
#
_entry.id   AF-A0A2E6M1T2-F1
#
_cell.length_a   1.000
_cell.length_b   1.000
_cell.length_c   1.000
_cell.angle_alpha   90.00
_cell.angle_beta   90.00
_cell.angle_gamma   90.00
#
_symmetry.space_group_name_H-M   'P 1'
#
loop_
_entity.id
_entity.type
_entity.pdbx_description
1 polymer ?
#
loop_
_entity_poly.entity_id
_entity_poly.type
_entity_poly.pdbx_seq_one_letter_code
_entity_poly.pdbx_strand_id
1 'polypeptide(L)'
;MINAQDVFESVRRGYNELEQASNSDIIQYFEDIDPDSMIGHVSNIKGILFEQEYVELLATQGIEASIFEATNHPITDLSIFEDGEAMSELQLKATDSVSYINATLDANPDIEIVTTSEVAAHFDDPMVIDSGIEEAVLENAVLDTLADDIVNPVSPLSVLSWIIGLPF
;
A
#
# COMPACT_ATOMS: atom_id res chain seq x y z
N MET A 1 2.69 -9.38 10.79
CA MET A 1 2.54 -10.08 9.50
C MET A 1 1.15 -9.75 9.05
N ILE A 2 1.03 -9.11 7.88
CA ILE A 2 -0.24 -8.70 7.29
C ILE A 2 -1.04 -9.95 6.91
N ASN A 3 -2.37 -9.91 7.06
CA ASN A 3 -3.20 -11.05 6.70
C ASN A 3 -3.41 -11.09 5.17
N ALA A 4 -3.36 -12.28 4.58
CA ALA A 4 -3.66 -12.46 3.16
C ALA A 4 -5.09 -11.97 2.81
N GLN A 5 -6.01 -12.02 3.76
CA GLN A 5 -7.36 -11.50 3.56
C GLN A 5 -7.38 -9.99 3.28
N ASP A 6 -6.53 -9.20 3.94
CA ASP A 6 -6.43 -7.75 3.78
C ASP A 6 -5.91 -7.41 2.37
N VAL A 7 -5.03 -8.25 1.82
CA VAL A 7 -4.57 -8.15 0.42
C VAL A 7 -5.73 -8.39 -0.55
N PHE A 8 -6.56 -9.42 -0.33
CA PHE A 8 -7.72 -9.66 -1.19
C PHE A 8 -8.75 -8.54 -1.10
N GLU A 9 -8.94 -7.95 0.08
CA GLU A 9 -9.82 -6.80 0.27
C GLU A 9 -9.28 -5.55 -0.42
N SER A 10 -7.96 -5.35 -0.38
CA SER A 10 -7.27 -4.30 -1.15
C SER A 10 -7.45 -4.46 -2.66
N VAL A 11 -7.40 -5.69 -3.18
CA VAL A 11 -7.73 -5.97 -4.58
C VAL A 11 -9.19 -5.62 -4.89
N ARG A 12 -10.15 -6.07 -4.08
CA ARG A 12 -11.57 -5.77 -4.32
C ARG A 12 -11.86 -4.27 -4.33
N ARG A 13 -11.16 -3.51 -3.50
CA ARG A 13 -11.25 -2.06 -3.43
C ARG A 13 -10.58 -1.37 -4.62
N GLY A 14 -9.48 -1.91 -5.13
CA GLY A 14 -8.70 -1.31 -6.22
C GLY A 14 -9.18 -1.66 -7.64
N TYR A 15 -9.95 -2.73 -7.80
CA TYR A 15 -10.35 -3.27 -9.11
C TYR A 15 -11.86 -3.49 -9.14
N ASN A 16 -12.58 -2.59 -9.82
CA ASN A 16 -14.04 -2.65 -9.91
C ASN A 16 -14.55 -3.98 -10.49
N GLU A 17 -13.81 -4.57 -11.43
CA GLU A 17 -14.15 -5.87 -12.01
C GLU A 17 -13.95 -7.05 -11.06
N LEU A 18 -13.16 -6.87 -9.99
CA LEU A 18 -12.87 -7.89 -8.97
C LEU A 18 -13.59 -7.64 -7.65
N GLU A 19 -14.39 -6.56 -7.54
CA GLU A 19 -15.05 -6.15 -6.29
C GLU A 19 -15.80 -7.29 -5.58
N GLN A 20 -16.44 -8.16 -6.36
CA GLN A 20 -17.24 -9.30 -5.87
C GLN A 20 -16.58 -10.66 -6.17
N ALA A 21 -15.33 -10.66 -6.63
CA ALA A 21 -14.60 -11.88 -6.98
C ALA A 21 -14.21 -12.68 -5.73
N SER A 22 -14.20 -14.01 -5.86
CA SER A 22 -13.66 -14.86 -4.80
C SER A 22 -12.12 -14.75 -4.74
N ASN A 23 -11.51 -15.15 -3.62
CA ASN A 23 -10.04 -15.15 -3.51
C ASN A 23 -9.40 -15.98 -4.63
N SER A 24 -10.01 -17.11 -5.01
CA SER A 24 -9.55 -17.96 -6.11
C SER A 24 -9.64 -17.29 -7.48
N ASP A 25 -10.71 -16.54 -7.75
CA ASP A 25 -10.85 -15.79 -9.00
C ASP A 25 -9.82 -14.64 -9.08
N ILE A 26 -9.53 -14.01 -7.94
CA ILE A 26 -8.48 -12.97 -7.85
C ILE A 26 -7.10 -13.55 -8.14
N ILE A 27 -6.75 -14.70 -7.54
CA ILE A 27 -5.47 -15.37 -7.82
C ILE A 27 -5.37 -15.69 -9.32
N GLN A 28 -6.40 -16.31 -9.89
CA GLN A 28 -6.42 -16.65 -11.31
C GLN A 28 -6.26 -15.43 -12.22
N TYR A 29 -6.86 -14.29 -11.86
CA TYR A 29 -6.69 -13.03 -12.58
C TYR A 29 -5.21 -12.61 -12.62
N PHE A 30 -4.51 -12.65 -11.49
CA PHE A 30 -3.11 -12.21 -11.39
C PHE A 30 -2.11 -13.22 -11.99
N GLU A 31 -2.45 -14.50 -12.07
CA GLU A 31 -1.66 -15.49 -12.82
C GLU A 31 -1.57 -15.18 -14.32
N ASP A 32 -2.63 -14.58 -14.89
CA ASP A 32 -2.72 -14.24 -16.31
C ASP A 32 -2.12 -12.86 -16.64
N ILE A 33 -1.71 -12.08 -15.62
CA ILE A 33 -1.10 -10.77 -15.81
C ILE A 33 0.32 -10.92 -16.34
N ASP A 34 0.65 -10.10 -17.34
CA ASP A 34 2.00 -10.02 -17.88
C ASP A 34 3.01 -9.60 -16.79
N PRO A 35 4.16 -10.30 -16.66
CA PRO A 35 5.14 -10.00 -15.62
C PRO A 35 5.63 -8.55 -15.61
N ASP A 36 5.72 -7.89 -16.78
CA ASP A 36 6.17 -6.49 -16.87
C ASP A 36 5.09 -5.54 -16.33
N SER A 37 3.82 -5.95 -16.32
CA SER A 37 2.69 -5.19 -15.77
C SER A 37 2.49 -5.45 -14.27
N MET A 38 2.97 -6.57 -13.74
CA MET A 38 2.77 -6.99 -12.35
C MET A 38 3.28 -5.95 -11.34
N ILE A 39 4.41 -5.29 -11.62
CA ILE A 39 4.98 -4.26 -10.74
C ILE A 39 3.98 -3.11 -10.50
N GLY A 40 3.26 -2.68 -11.53
CA GLY A 40 2.25 -1.64 -11.41
C GLY A 40 1.07 -2.08 -10.55
N HIS A 41 0.63 -3.33 -10.71
CA HIS A 41 -0.43 -3.91 -9.90
C HIS A 41 -0.04 -4.04 -8.43
N VAL A 42 1.18 -4.52 -8.15
CA VAL A 42 1.72 -4.63 -6.79
C VAL A 42 1.78 -3.24 -6.13
N SER A 43 2.29 -2.23 -6.85
CA SER A 43 2.34 -0.85 -6.33
C SER A 43 0.95 -0.29 -6.00
N ASN A 44 -0.04 -0.51 -6.88
CA ASN A 44 -1.41 -0.07 -6.63
C ASN A 44 -2.02 -0.75 -5.40
N ILE A 45 -1.88 -2.08 -5.28
CA ILE A 45 -2.43 -2.86 -4.17
C ILE A 45 -1.73 -2.51 -2.86
N LYS A 46 -0.40 -2.30 -2.88
CA LYS A 46 0.37 -1.83 -1.71
C LYS A 46 -0.17 -0.52 -1.16
N GLY A 47 -0.52 0.44 -2.02
CA GLY A 47 -1.09 1.72 -1.57
C GLY A 47 -2.40 1.52 -0.81
N ILE A 48 -3.32 0.75 -1.39
CA ILE A 48 -4.62 0.46 -0.79
C ILE A 48 -4.50 -0.37 0.51
N LEU A 49 -3.57 -1.32 0.53
CA LEU A 49 -3.27 -2.13 1.71
C LEU A 49 -2.69 -1.27 2.83
N PHE A 50 -1.78 -0.37 2.50
CA PHE A 50 -1.19 0.56 3.47
C PHE A 50 -2.23 1.45 4.14
N GLU A 51 -3.24 1.92 3.38
CA GLU A 51 -4.36 2.66 3.95
C GLU A 51 -5.16 1.84 4.96
N GLN A 52 -5.44 0.57 4.67
CA GLN A 52 -6.18 -0.33 5.55
C GLN A 52 -5.39 -0.62 6.83
N GLU A 53 -4.13 -1.05 6.70
CA GLU A 53 -3.26 -1.36 7.84
C GLU A 53 -3.08 -0.16 8.78
N TYR A 54 -3.00 1.05 8.21
CA TYR A 54 -2.87 2.25 9.03
C TYR A 54 -4.16 2.60 9.78
N VAL A 55 -5.34 2.44 9.16
CA VAL A 55 -6.63 2.57 9.88
C VAL A 55 -6.71 1.57 11.02
N GLU A 56 -6.34 0.31 10.79
CA GLU A 56 -6.35 -0.72 11.82
C GLU A 56 -5.41 -0.37 12.97
N LEU A 57 -4.19 0.10 12.64
CA LEU A 57 -3.23 0.57 13.63
C LEU A 57 -3.81 1.71 14.48
N LEU A 58 -4.40 2.73 13.87
CA LEU A 58 -5.06 3.84 14.57
C LEU A 58 -6.19 3.33 15.48
N ALA A 59 -6.99 2.38 15.00
CA ALA A 59 -8.05 1.77 15.80
C ALA A 59 -7.50 1.05 17.04
N THR A 60 -6.35 0.35 16.92
CA THR A 60 -5.69 -0.27 18.10
C THR A 60 -5.22 0.75 19.14
N GLN A 61 -5.00 2.00 18.71
CA GLN A 61 -4.62 3.13 19.56
C GLN A 61 -5.85 3.91 20.09
N GLY A 62 -7.07 3.48 19.73
CA GLY A 62 -8.31 4.15 20.10
C GLY A 62 -8.59 5.42 19.29
N ILE A 63 -7.92 5.62 18.16
CA ILE A 63 -8.14 6.72 17.23
C ILE A 63 -9.16 6.24 16.18
N GLU A 64 -10.25 6.99 16.03
CA GLU A 64 -11.24 6.71 15.01
C GLU A 64 -10.77 7.30 13.68
N ALA A 65 -10.70 6.48 12.64
CA ALA A 65 -10.29 6.88 11.30
C ALA A 65 -11.06 6.11 10.24
N SER A 66 -11.24 6.71 9.06
CA SER A 66 -11.83 6.03 7.91
C SER A 66 -11.17 6.45 6.60
N ILE A 67 -11.06 5.48 5.69
CA ILE A 67 -10.62 5.71 4.31
C ILE A 67 -11.81 6.30 3.54
N PHE A 68 -11.58 7.30 2.69
CA PHE A 68 -12.66 7.87 1.87
C PHE A 68 -13.27 6.82 0.92
N GLU A 69 -14.59 6.68 0.90
CA GLU A 69 -15.26 5.71 0.01
C GLU A 69 -15.20 6.09 -1.48
N ALA A 70 -15.12 7.38 -1.79
CA ALA A 70 -14.99 7.87 -3.14
C ALA A 70 -13.51 8.12 -3.48
N THR A 71 -12.99 7.45 -4.51
CA THR A 71 -11.65 7.68 -5.09
C THR A 71 -11.45 9.07 -5.70
N ASN A 72 -12.49 9.93 -5.66
CA ASN A 72 -12.47 11.31 -6.12
C ASN A 72 -12.32 12.33 -4.96
N HIS A 73 -11.98 11.88 -3.74
CA HIS A 73 -11.63 12.81 -2.67
C HIS A 73 -10.28 13.48 -2.97
N PRO A 74 -10.19 14.81 -2.82
CA PRO A 74 -9.01 15.55 -3.28
C PRO A 74 -7.81 15.27 -2.38
N ILE A 75 -6.79 14.63 -2.96
CA ILE A 75 -5.40 14.56 -2.47
C ILE A 75 -5.20 13.68 -1.22
N THR A 76 -6.16 13.63 -0.30
CA THR A 76 -6.11 12.89 0.97
C THR A 76 -6.76 11.52 0.85
N ASP A 77 -6.28 10.58 1.66
CA ASP A 77 -6.66 9.17 1.61
C ASP A 77 -7.50 8.77 2.84
N LEU A 78 -7.28 9.44 3.98
CA LEU A 78 -7.90 9.10 5.28
C LEU A 78 -8.40 10.35 6.03
N SER A 79 -9.50 10.21 6.78
CA SER A 79 -9.96 11.18 7.79
C SER A 79 -9.84 10.62 9.20
N ILE A 80 -9.35 11.45 10.12
CA ILE A 80 -9.37 11.19 11.57
C ILE A 80 -10.60 11.86 12.18
N PHE A 81 -11.28 11.15 13.07
CA PHE A 81 -12.49 11.61 13.75
C PHE A 81 -12.28 11.75 15.27
N GLU A 82 -12.91 12.78 15.84
CA GLU A 82 -13.05 12.96 17.29
C GLU A 82 -14.52 13.30 17.57
N ASP A 83 -15.16 12.57 18.48
CA ASP A 83 -16.58 12.73 18.84
C ASP A 83 -17.55 12.74 17.63
N GLY A 84 -17.20 12.02 16.56
CA GLY A 84 -18.00 11.93 15.33
C GLY A 84 -17.82 13.10 14.34
N GLU A 85 -16.88 14.02 14.60
CA GLU A 85 -16.51 15.11 13.70
C GLU A 85 -15.13 14.84 13.08
N ALA A 86 -14.97 15.11 11.78
CA ALA A 86 -13.68 14.99 11.09
C ALA A 86 -12.75 16.12 11.53
N MET A 87 -11.61 15.77 12.12
CA MET A 87 -10.64 16.71 12.70
C MET A 87 -9.44 16.97 11.79
N SER A 88 -8.98 15.96 11.07
CA SER A 88 -7.83 16.04 10.17
C SER A 88 -7.98 15.07 9.01
N GLU A 89 -7.32 15.39 7.89
CA GLU A 89 -7.19 14.53 6.73
C GLU A 89 -5.70 14.25 6.46
N LEU A 90 -5.40 13.00 6.14
CA LEU A 90 -4.04 12.52 5.91
C LEU A 90 -3.87 12.04 4.48
N GLN A 91 -2.66 12.22 3.94
CA GLN A 91 -2.23 11.59 2.70
C GLN A 91 -1.27 10.44 3.02
N LEU A 92 -1.53 9.25 2.49
CA LEU A 92 -0.76 8.04 2.75
C LEU A 92 0.04 7.66 1.51
N LYS A 93 1.36 7.48 1.67
CA LYS A 93 2.27 7.04 0.59
C LYS A 93 3.09 5.82 1.02
N ALA A 94 2.72 4.65 0.50
CA ALA A 94 3.56 3.46 0.49
C ALA A 94 4.61 3.57 -0.61
N THR A 95 5.82 4.00 -0.26
CA THR A 95 6.91 4.23 -1.20
C THR A 95 8.26 4.02 -0.50
N ASP A 96 9.31 3.80 -1.29
CA ASP A 96 10.71 3.86 -0.90
C ASP A 96 11.39 5.19 -1.33
N SER A 97 10.65 6.08 -1.98
CA SER A 97 11.20 7.28 -2.61
C SER A 97 11.07 8.54 -1.75
N VAL A 98 12.17 8.91 -1.10
CA VAL A 98 12.32 10.20 -0.40
C VAL A 98 12.02 11.39 -1.32
N SER A 99 12.43 11.32 -2.59
CA SER A 99 12.18 12.40 -3.56
C SER A 99 10.69 12.57 -3.87
N TYR A 100 9.93 11.48 -3.85
CA TYR A 100 8.49 11.52 -4.10
C TYR A 100 7.74 12.15 -2.92
N ILE A 101 8.14 11.85 -1.68
CA ILE A 101 7.59 12.52 -0.49
C ILE A 101 7.91 14.02 -0.50
N ASN A 102 9.14 14.43 -0.81
CA ASN A 102 9.47 15.86 -0.94
C ASN A 102 8.60 16.58 -1.98
N ALA A 103 8.43 15.99 -3.17
CA ALA A 103 7.57 16.57 -4.21
C ALA A 103 6.10 16.64 -3.77
N THR A 104 5.66 15.69 -2.94
CA THR A 104 4.29 15.67 -2.39
C THR A 104 4.10 16.75 -1.32
N LEU A 105 5.08 16.95 -0.43
CA LEU A 105 5.08 18.06 0.54
C LEU A 105 5.07 19.42 -0.17
N ASP A 106 5.88 19.59 -1.21
CA ASP A 106 5.93 20.83 -2.00
C ASP A 106 4.58 21.13 -2.67
N ALA A 107 3.86 20.09 -3.12
CA ALA A 107 2.55 20.22 -3.73
C ALA A 107 1.44 20.47 -2.70
N ASN A 108 1.57 19.89 -1.51
CA ASN A 108 0.54 19.83 -0.47
C ASN A 108 1.11 20.19 0.91
N PRO A 109 1.59 21.42 1.13
CA PRO A 109 2.31 21.79 2.35
C PRO A 109 1.45 21.83 3.62
N ASP A 110 0.12 21.84 3.45
CA ASP A 110 -0.87 21.91 4.54
C ASP A 110 -1.48 20.54 4.88
N ILE A 111 -1.02 19.46 4.24
CA ILE A 111 -1.54 18.10 4.42
C ILE A 111 -0.44 17.22 5.01
N GLU A 112 -0.74 16.57 6.13
CA GLU A 112 0.17 15.60 6.76
C GLU A 112 0.32 14.36 5.88
N ILE A 113 1.56 13.93 5.67
CA ILE A 113 1.90 12.75 4.88
C ILE A 113 2.33 11.63 5.81
N VAL A 114 1.61 10.52 5.78
CA VAL A 114 1.99 9.28 6.44
C VAL A 114 2.73 8.40 5.43
N THR A 115 3.92 7.91 5.78
CA THR A 115 4.72 7.06 4.89
C THR A 115 5.38 5.90 5.62
N THR A 116 6.06 5.03 4.89
CA THR A 116 6.75 3.86 5.43
C THR A 116 7.89 4.27 6.36
N SER A 117 8.20 3.43 7.34
CA SER A 117 9.18 3.72 8.38
C SER A 117 10.55 4.10 7.82
N GLU A 118 10.96 3.42 6.74
CA GLU A 118 12.24 3.64 6.08
C GLU A 118 12.32 5.03 5.45
N VAL A 119 11.24 5.47 4.80
CA VAL A 119 11.20 6.79 4.16
C VAL A 119 11.05 7.88 5.21
N ALA A 120 10.15 7.70 6.19
CA ALA A 120 9.92 8.66 7.27
C ALA A 120 11.21 8.98 8.06
N ALA A 121 12.08 7.98 8.27
CA ALA A 121 13.37 8.16 8.94
C ALA A 121 14.35 9.14 8.25
N HIS A 122 14.08 9.53 7.00
CA HIS A 122 14.87 10.52 6.26
C HIS A 122 14.38 11.96 6.46
N PHE A 123 13.27 12.16 7.16
CA PHE A 123 12.64 13.46 7.37
C PHE A 123 12.76 13.91 8.83
N ASP A 124 13.05 15.19 9.01
CA ASP A 124 12.94 15.92 10.29
C ASP A 124 11.89 17.03 10.11
N ASP A 125 10.72 16.63 9.61
CA ASP A 125 9.59 17.52 9.30
C ASP A 125 8.34 16.98 10.00
N PRO A 126 7.64 17.78 10.82
CA PRO A 126 6.40 17.34 11.49
C PRO A 126 5.27 16.99 10.53
N MET A 127 5.33 17.41 9.25
CA MET A 127 4.37 17.04 8.21
C MET A 127 4.62 15.63 7.63
N VAL A 128 5.70 14.96 8.03
CA VAL A 128 5.96 13.56 7.67
C VAL A 128 5.81 12.68 8.90
N ILE A 129 4.81 11.81 8.87
CA ILE A 129 4.47 10.89 9.93
C ILE A 129 5.00 9.50 9.56
N ASP A 130 5.76 8.91 10.48
CA ASP A 130 6.12 7.51 10.42
C ASP A 130 4.88 6.65 10.71
N SER A 131 4.47 5.83 9.74
CA SER A 131 3.37 4.89 9.92
C SER A 131 3.69 3.74 10.89
N GLY A 132 4.96 3.45 11.11
CA GLY A 132 5.43 2.23 11.77
C GLY A 132 5.33 0.97 10.90
N ILE A 133 4.98 1.10 9.62
CA ILE A 133 4.84 0.00 8.66
C ILE A 133 6.01 0.06 7.66
N GLU A 134 6.68 -1.07 7.49
CA GLU A 134 7.81 -1.20 6.55
C GLU A 134 7.31 -1.46 5.12
N GLU A 135 7.98 -0.85 4.13
CA GLU A 135 7.67 -1.02 2.70
C GLU A 135 7.75 -2.51 2.28
N ALA A 136 8.78 -3.21 2.77
CA ALA A 136 8.99 -4.61 2.47
C ALA A 136 7.89 -5.51 3.04
N VAL A 137 7.26 -5.13 4.15
CA VAL A 137 6.18 -5.91 4.76
C VAL A 137 4.93 -5.86 3.87
N LEU A 138 4.60 -4.69 3.33
CA LEU A 138 3.51 -4.52 2.37
C LEU A 138 3.78 -5.29 1.07
N GLU A 139 4.99 -5.15 0.53
CA GLU A 139 5.37 -5.78 -0.74
C GLU A 139 5.35 -7.30 -0.67
N ASN A 140 5.96 -7.88 0.37
CA ASN A 140 5.94 -9.32 0.56
C ASN A 140 4.52 -9.85 0.76
N ALA A 141 3.67 -9.15 1.53
CA ALA A 141 2.28 -9.57 1.72
C ALA A 141 1.51 -9.67 0.40
N VAL A 142 1.68 -8.70 -0.50
CA VAL A 142 1.03 -8.70 -1.82
C VAL A 142 1.58 -9.81 -2.70
N LEU A 143 2.92 -9.95 -2.79
CA LEU A 143 3.56 -10.96 -3.62
C LEU A 143 3.24 -12.38 -3.15
N ASP A 144 3.37 -12.65 -1.86
CA ASP A 144 3.10 -13.97 -1.28
C ASP A 144 1.63 -14.38 -1.46
N THR A 145 0.70 -13.42 -1.48
CA THR A 145 -0.74 -13.72 -1.63
C THR A 145 -1.16 -13.91 -3.08
N LEU A 146 -0.62 -13.11 -4.01
CA LEU A 146 -1.09 -13.06 -5.40
C LEU A 146 -0.20 -13.78 -6.40
N ALA A 147 1.05 -14.10 -6.03
CA ALA A 147 2.04 -14.71 -6.91
C ALA A 147 2.60 -16.04 -6.37
N ASP A 148 1.92 -16.69 -5.42
CA ASP A 148 2.42 -17.88 -4.70
C ASP A 148 2.82 -19.05 -5.64
N ASP A 149 2.14 -19.24 -6.78
CA ASP A 149 2.51 -20.27 -7.77
C ASP A 149 3.74 -19.93 -8.64
N ILE A 150 4.35 -18.74 -8.45
CA ILE A 150 5.66 -18.40 -9.03
C ILE A 150 6.81 -18.89 -8.12
N VAL A 151 6.53 -19.35 -6.89
CA VAL A 151 7.58 -19.55 -5.85
C VAL A 151 7.49 -20.89 -5.09
N ASN A 152 7.74 -22.05 -5.75
CA ASN A 152 8.71 -23.13 -5.34
C ASN A 152 8.43 -24.56 -5.89
N PRO A 153 9.42 -25.51 -5.99
CA PRO A 153 10.68 -25.60 -5.26
C PRO A 153 11.91 -26.02 -6.09
N VAL A 154 12.47 -25.15 -6.95
CA VAL A 154 13.88 -25.22 -7.36
C VAL A 154 14.30 -23.90 -7.98
N SER A 155 14.76 -22.97 -7.13
CA SER A 155 15.88 -22.04 -7.36
C SER A 155 15.56 -20.67 -6.74
N PRO A 156 16.28 -20.23 -5.69
CA PRO A 156 16.11 -18.91 -5.08
C PRO A 156 16.69 -17.76 -5.93
N LEU A 157 16.74 -17.89 -7.26
CA LEU A 157 17.42 -16.95 -8.17
C LEU A 157 16.52 -16.26 -9.19
N SER A 158 15.23 -16.60 -9.29
CA SER A 158 14.32 -15.96 -10.25
C SER A 158 13.90 -14.56 -9.80
N VAL A 159 13.60 -14.36 -8.52
CA VAL A 159 13.17 -13.04 -7.99
C VAL A 159 14.33 -12.03 -7.96
N LEU A 160 15.56 -12.50 -7.68
CA LEU A 160 16.76 -11.67 -7.70
C LEU A 160 17.12 -11.14 -9.10
N SER A 161 16.65 -11.79 -10.17
CA SER A 161 16.92 -11.31 -11.53
C SER A 161 16.09 -10.08 -11.91
N TRP A 162 14.94 -9.86 -11.27
CA TRP A 162 14.10 -8.67 -11.49
C TRP A 162 14.67 -7.42 -10.82
N ILE A 163 15.40 -7.57 -9.70
CA ILE A 163 15.92 -6.44 -8.93
C ILE A 163 17.24 -5.89 -9.51
N ILE A 164 18.02 -6.69 -10.27
CA ILE A 164 19.42 -6.33 -10.62
C ILE A 164 19.60 -5.94 -12.10
N GLY A 165 18.57 -6.00 -12.95
CA GLY A 165 18.63 -5.46 -14.32
C GLY A 165 19.81 -5.99 -15.15
N LEU A 166 20.12 -7.28 -15.07
CA LEU A 166 21.19 -7.88 -15.87
C LEU A 166 20.65 -8.35 -17.23
N PRO A 167 21.31 -7.99 -18.35
CA PRO A 167 20.95 -8.52 -19.66
C PRO A 167 21.44 -9.97 -19.78
N PHE A 168 20.63 -10.80 -20.44
CA PHE A 168 20.97 -12.17 -20.81
C PHE A 168 22.17 -12.25 -21.75
#